data_AF-A0A836QRH0-F1
#
_entry.id   AF-A0A836QRH0-F1
#
_cell.length_a   1.000
_cell.length_b   1.000
_cell.length_c   1.000
_cell.angle_alpha   90.00
_cell.angle_beta   90.00
_cell.angle_gamma   90.00
#
_symmetry.space_group_name_H-M   'P 1'
#
loop_
_entity.id
_entity.type
_entity.pdbx_description
1 polymer ?
#
loop_
_entity_poly.entity_id
_entity_poly.type
_entity_poly.pdbx_seq_one_letter_code
_entity_poly.pdbx_strand_id
1 'polypeptide(L)'
;LGGLVRASKLTDWQRAWVGQAFNIFVLVMLLVVVSAVLVFKHVIVRRRQLYRWVRLSILAVVLVWLGWIAGAQLSIVNVFAYAQAIAGRLEWSTLLFEPLIVILVVYTALSLILLGRGVFCGWLCPFGAFQELLSQLARFARVPQLTPSFTLNEGLWAVKYLVVIGLAAVSVLWSMELGLLGAEVEPFKTAITLKFERPWPYAVYAILLLVVGLFMERFFCRFLCPLGGVLAFLGRFRLFQWLKRRPECGAPCHICEVSCPVQAIEPSGTINMNECFQCLDCQVDYYDDRRCPPLVFLRKKNEPTTIFFPNPLAAK
;
A
#
# COMPACT_ATOMS: atom_id res chain seq x y z
N LEU A 1 4.56 39.63 -41.53
CA LEU A 1 4.26 38.38 -40.80
C LEU A 1 5.23 38.24 -39.62
N GLY A 2 5.14 39.15 -38.65
CA GLY A 2 5.96 39.12 -37.43
C GLY A 2 5.12 38.55 -36.30
N GLY A 3 5.18 37.23 -36.11
CA GLY A 3 4.46 36.54 -35.06
C GLY A 3 5.01 36.96 -33.69
N LEU A 4 4.21 37.70 -32.93
CA LEU A 4 4.43 37.96 -31.51
C LEU A 4 4.34 36.63 -30.74
N VAL A 5 5.44 35.89 -30.69
CA VAL A 5 5.61 34.82 -29.69
C VAL A 5 5.75 35.54 -28.35
N ARG A 6 4.64 35.69 -27.64
CA ARG A 6 4.59 36.26 -26.29
C ARG A 6 5.44 35.34 -25.41
N ALA A 7 6.70 35.73 -25.18
CA ALA A 7 7.61 35.00 -24.29
C ALA A 7 6.95 34.95 -22.91
N SER A 8 6.42 33.78 -22.53
CA SER A 8 5.88 33.58 -21.19
C SER A 8 7.02 33.77 -20.20
N LYS A 9 6.86 34.66 -19.22
CA LYS A 9 7.83 34.87 -18.12
C LYS A 9 8.03 33.66 -17.20
N LEU A 10 7.40 32.53 -17.51
CA LEU A 10 7.43 31.30 -16.72
C LEU A 10 8.61 30.43 -17.18
N THR A 11 9.37 29.90 -16.21
CA THR A 11 10.44 28.92 -16.46
C THR A 11 9.85 27.62 -17.02
N ASP A 12 10.65 26.81 -17.69
CA ASP A 12 10.17 25.61 -18.41
C ASP A 12 9.48 24.60 -17.48
N TRP A 13 9.98 24.43 -16.26
CA TRP A 13 9.33 23.60 -15.25
C TRP A 13 8.01 24.21 -14.77
N GLN A 14 7.90 25.53 -14.62
CA GLN A 14 6.65 26.19 -14.20
C GLN A 14 5.54 26.00 -15.24
N ARG A 15 5.90 25.95 -16.54
CA ARG A 15 4.95 25.63 -17.60
C ARG A 15 4.41 24.20 -17.48
N ALA A 16 5.24 23.24 -17.08
CA ALA A 16 4.79 21.86 -16.82
C ALA A 16 3.77 21.80 -15.66
N TRP A 17 3.97 22.58 -14.60
CA TRP A 17 3.03 22.66 -13.47
C TRP A 17 1.69 23.27 -13.87
N VAL A 18 1.71 24.39 -14.62
CA VAL A 18 0.48 25.02 -15.11
C VAL A 18 -0.26 24.10 -16.09
N GLY A 19 0.46 23.42 -16.98
CA GLY A 19 -0.12 22.47 -17.93
C GLY A 19 -0.77 21.26 -17.26
N GLN A 20 -0.31 20.87 -16.08
CA GLN A 20 -0.87 19.76 -15.30
C GLN A 20 -1.79 20.19 -14.15
N ALA A 21 -2.24 21.46 -14.11
CA ALA A 21 -3.04 21.98 -13.00
C ALA A 21 -4.27 21.13 -12.66
N PHE A 22 -4.97 20.60 -13.67
CA PHE A 22 -6.10 19.70 -13.47
C PHE A 22 -5.69 18.39 -12.78
N ASN A 23 -4.61 17.74 -13.24
CA ASN A 23 -4.11 16.51 -12.63
C ASN A 23 -3.63 16.75 -11.20
N ILE A 24 -3.00 17.89 -10.94
CA ILE A 24 -2.57 18.30 -9.60
C ILE A 24 -3.80 18.45 -8.68
N PHE A 25 -4.85 19.13 -9.15
CA PHE A 25 -6.08 19.29 -8.38
C PHE A 25 -6.70 17.92 -8.01
N VAL A 26 -6.84 17.02 -8.98
CA VAL A 26 -7.38 15.67 -8.75
C VAL A 26 -6.49 14.87 -7.78
N LEU A 27 -5.16 14.97 -7.90
CA LEU A 27 -4.21 14.34 -7.00
C LEU A 27 -4.39 14.85 -5.56
N VAL A 28 -4.43 16.17 -5.36
CA VAL A 28 -4.60 16.76 -4.03
C VAL A 28 -5.93 16.33 -3.42
N MET A 29 -7.01 16.29 -4.21
CA MET A 29 -8.31 15.80 -3.76
C MET A 29 -8.23 14.33 -3.30
N LEU A 30 -7.58 13.46 -4.08
CA LEU A 30 -7.34 12.07 -3.71
C LEU A 30 -6.55 11.95 -2.40
N LEU A 31 -5.48 12.74 -2.22
CA LEU A 31 -4.67 12.74 -1.00
C LEU A 31 -5.47 13.21 0.22
N VAL A 32 -6.32 14.22 0.06
CA VAL A 32 -7.24 14.69 1.11
C VAL A 32 -8.23 13.60 1.48
N VAL A 33 -8.83 12.90 0.50
CA VAL A 33 -9.76 11.80 0.74
C VAL A 33 -9.07 10.65 1.50
N VAL A 34 -7.89 10.22 1.06
CA VAL A 34 -7.12 9.17 1.75
C VAL A 34 -6.78 9.58 3.19
N SER A 35 -6.34 10.83 3.39
CA SER A 35 -6.05 11.38 4.71
C SER A 35 -7.30 11.37 5.61
N ALA A 36 -8.43 11.82 5.08
CA ALA A 36 -9.71 11.83 5.79
C ALA A 36 -10.14 10.42 6.18
N VAL A 37 -10.01 9.42 5.30
CA VAL A 37 -10.33 8.02 5.61
C VAL A 37 -9.46 7.50 6.78
N LEU A 38 -8.18 7.84 6.83
CA LEU A 38 -7.27 7.41 7.90
C LEU A 38 -7.52 8.12 9.24
N VAL A 39 -7.94 9.38 9.21
CA VAL A 39 -8.35 10.15 10.40
C VAL A 39 -9.69 9.64 10.95
N PHE A 40 -10.70 9.51 10.08
CA PHE A 40 -12.05 9.05 10.45
C PHE A 40 -12.20 7.53 10.42
N LYS A 41 -11.10 6.78 10.43
CA LYS A 41 -11.08 5.31 10.36
C LYS A 41 -12.03 4.66 11.36
N HIS A 42 -12.15 5.19 12.57
CA HIS A 42 -12.98 4.63 13.65
C HIS A 42 -14.48 4.59 13.31
N VAL A 43 -14.98 5.55 12.51
CA VAL A 43 -16.37 5.57 12.03
C VAL A 43 -16.53 4.62 10.85
N ILE A 44 -15.58 4.64 9.93
CA ILE A 44 -15.65 3.90 8.65
C ILE A 44 -15.56 2.39 8.90
N VAL A 45 -14.60 1.93 9.72
CA VAL A 45 -14.36 0.49 9.96
C VAL A 45 -15.48 -0.19 10.73
N ARG A 46 -16.28 0.57 11.50
CA ARG A 46 -17.46 0.04 12.23
C ARG A 46 -18.54 -0.46 11.25
N ARG A 47 -18.59 0.09 10.03
CA ARG A 47 -19.50 -0.35 8.97
C ARG A 47 -18.71 -1.11 7.90
N ARG A 48 -18.62 -2.45 8.05
CA ARG A 48 -17.84 -3.34 7.17
C ARG A 48 -18.08 -3.11 5.67
N GLN A 49 -19.35 -2.99 5.25
CA GLN A 49 -19.67 -2.78 3.83
C GLN A 49 -19.22 -1.41 3.34
N LEU A 50 -19.42 -0.35 4.13
CA LEU A 50 -18.96 1.00 3.79
C LEU A 50 -17.44 1.02 3.61
N TYR A 51 -16.69 0.46 4.56
CA TYR A 51 -15.24 0.35 4.45
C TYR A 51 -14.81 -0.41 3.19
N ARG A 52 -15.44 -1.54 2.88
CA ARG A 52 -15.13 -2.34 1.69
C ARG A 52 -15.33 -1.53 0.41
N TRP A 53 -16.46 -0.82 0.28
CA TRP A 53 -16.74 0.03 -0.89
C TRP A 53 -15.73 1.18 -0.99
N VAL A 54 -15.50 1.92 0.10
CA VAL A 54 -14.54 3.04 0.14
C VAL A 54 -13.14 2.56 -0.26
N ARG A 55 -12.68 1.44 0.30
CA ARG A 55 -11.37 0.86 -0.01
C ARG A 55 -11.26 0.49 -1.48
N LEU A 56 -12.24 -0.26 -2.01
CA LEU A 56 -12.25 -0.67 -3.41
C LEU A 56 -12.28 0.51 -4.37
N SER A 57 -13.09 1.54 -4.09
CA SER A 57 -13.15 2.75 -4.90
C SER A 57 -11.81 3.49 -4.93
N ILE A 58 -11.14 3.64 -3.78
CA ILE A 58 -9.83 4.31 -3.72
C ILE A 58 -8.78 3.51 -4.50
N LEU A 59 -8.71 2.19 -4.30
CA LEU A 59 -7.76 1.34 -5.01
C LEU A 59 -7.99 1.36 -6.53
N ALA A 60 -9.25 1.38 -6.98
CA ALA A 60 -9.58 1.47 -8.39
C ALA A 60 -9.16 2.83 -8.99
N VAL A 61 -9.43 3.94 -8.30
CA VAL A 61 -8.99 5.29 -8.74
C VAL A 61 -7.46 5.38 -8.78
N VAL A 62 -6.78 4.85 -7.77
CA VAL A 62 -5.31 4.84 -7.71
C VAL A 62 -4.71 3.98 -8.83
N LEU A 63 -5.28 2.82 -9.14
CA LEU A 63 -4.78 1.99 -10.24
C LEU A 63 -5.03 2.65 -11.61
N VAL A 64 -6.29 3.01 -11.87
CA VAL A 64 -6.71 3.47 -13.19
C VAL A 64 -6.24 4.89 -13.46
N TRP A 65 -6.57 5.82 -12.57
CA TRP A 65 -6.25 7.22 -12.79
C TRP A 65 -4.80 7.54 -12.44
N LEU A 66 -4.35 7.26 -11.21
CA LEU A 66 -2.99 7.63 -10.79
C LEU A 66 -1.93 6.80 -11.54
N GLY A 67 -2.18 5.50 -11.72
CA GLY A 67 -1.32 4.59 -12.45
C GLY A 67 -1.37 4.74 -13.97
N TRP A 68 -2.45 4.30 -14.61
CA TRP A 68 -2.51 4.17 -16.08
C TRP A 68 -2.79 5.45 -16.87
N ILE A 69 -3.46 6.45 -16.27
CA ILE A 69 -3.79 7.72 -16.94
C ILE A 69 -2.70 8.76 -16.64
N ALA A 70 -2.40 8.99 -15.35
CA ALA A 70 -1.45 10.01 -14.93
C ALA A 70 0.01 9.54 -14.96
N GLY A 71 0.27 8.22 -14.95
CA GLY A 71 1.64 7.67 -14.97
C GLY A 71 2.44 7.94 -13.70
N ALA A 72 1.81 8.44 -12.64
CA ALA A 72 2.48 8.90 -11.43
C ALA A 72 2.73 7.73 -10.47
N GLN A 73 3.93 7.15 -10.56
CA GLN A 73 4.33 5.98 -9.78
C GLN A 73 5.67 6.26 -9.08
N LEU A 74 5.70 6.14 -7.75
CA LEU A 74 6.97 6.15 -7.03
C LEU A 74 7.70 4.82 -7.24
N SER A 75 9.01 4.93 -7.45
CA SER A 75 9.95 3.82 -7.63
C SER A 75 11.22 4.09 -6.81
N ILE A 76 12.08 3.08 -6.70
CA ILE A 76 13.41 3.23 -6.10
C ILE A 76 14.28 4.25 -6.85
N VAL A 77 14.06 4.42 -8.16
CA VAL A 77 14.76 5.41 -8.99
C VAL A 77 14.49 6.83 -8.46
N ASN A 78 13.25 7.12 -8.07
CA ASN A 78 12.93 8.43 -7.49
C ASN A 78 13.68 8.63 -6.17
N VAL A 79 13.72 7.64 -5.30
CA VAL A 79 14.48 7.72 -4.04
C VAL A 79 15.95 8.05 -4.32
N PHE A 80 16.59 7.36 -5.28
CA PHE A 80 17.96 7.65 -5.67
C PHE A 80 18.12 9.04 -6.32
N ALA A 81 17.15 9.49 -7.12
CA ALA A 81 17.19 10.82 -7.73
C ALA A 81 17.12 11.94 -6.68
N TYR A 82 16.20 11.84 -5.71
CA TYR A 82 16.11 12.79 -4.60
C TYR A 82 17.34 12.74 -3.68
N ALA A 83 17.86 11.54 -3.38
CA ALA A 83 19.08 11.39 -2.60
C ALA A 83 20.29 12.07 -3.27
N GLN A 84 20.39 11.95 -4.60
CA GLN A 84 21.45 12.61 -5.38
C GLN A 84 21.28 14.13 -5.45
N ALA A 85 20.04 14.62 -5.54
CA ALA A 85 19.77 16.07 -5.48
C ALA A 85 20.17 16.66 -4.13
N ILE A 86 19.88 15.97 -3.02
CA ILE A 86 20.32 16.37 -1.68
C ILE A 86 21.86 16.33 -1.57
N ALA A 87 22.50 15.35 -2.20
CA ALA A 87 23.97 15.24 -2.25
C ALA A 87 24.63 16.25 -3.21
N GLY A 88 23.87 17.14 -3.84
CA GLY A 88 24.38 18.16 -4.76
C GLY A 88 24.82 17.64 -6.13
N ARG A 89 24.49 16.38 -6.47
CA ARG A 89 24.89 15.73 -7.74
C ARG A 89 23.86 15.90 -8.86
N LEU A 90 22.64 16.30 -8.52
CA LEU A 90 21.53 16.49 -9.46
C LEU A 90 20.86 17.84 -9.20
N GLU A 91 20.55 18.57 -10.27
CA GLU A 91 19.79 19.82 -10.15
C GLU A 91 18.33 19.55 -9.76
N TRP A 92 17.81 20.34 -8.82
CA TRP A 92 16.41 20.28 -8.41
C TRP A 92 15.43 20.61 -9.54
N SER A 93 15.87 21.37 -10.54
CA SER A 93 15.12 21.72 -11.75
C SER A 93 14.62 20.49 -12.49
N THR A 94 15.45 19.44 -12.60
CA THR A 94 15.12 18.18 -13.28
C THR A 94 13.99 17.43 -12.59
N LEU A 95 13.96 17.43 -11.25
CA LEU A 95 12.92 16.77 -10.47
C LEU A 95 11.57 17.50 -10.56
N LEU A 96 11.60 18.83 -10.72
CA LEU A 96 10.41 19.68 -10.78
C LEU A 96 9.61 19.53 -12.08
N PHE A 97 10.13 18.85 -13.11
CA PHE A 97 9.38 18.59 -14.35
C PHE A 97 8.23 17.59 -14.17
N GLU A 98 8.24 16.77 -13.11
CA GLU A 98 7.20 15.78 -12.81
C GLU A 98 6.37 16.20 -11.57
N PRO A 99 5.42 17.15 -11.71
CA PRO A 99 4.75 17.78 -10.58
C PRO A 99 3.99 16.78 -9.69
N LEU A 100 3.38 15.76 -10.29
CA LEU A 100 2.62 14.74 -9.55
C LEU A 100 3.54 13.89 -8.66
N ILE A 101 4.73 13.52 -9.15
CA ILE A 101 5.71 12.74 -8.37
C ILE A 101 6.24 13.60 -7.22
N VAL A 102 6.54 14.87 -7.45
CA VAL A 102 6.99 15.79 -6.40
C VAL A 102 5.96 15.85 -5.26
N ILE A 103 4.68 16.08 -5.59
CA ILE A 103 3.60 16.13 -4.59
C ILE A 103 3.48 14.80 -3.84
N LEU A 104 3.51 13.67 -4.55
CA LEU A 104 3.44 12.35 -3.93
C LEU A 104 4.64 12.05 -3.03
N VAL A 105 5.85 12.46 -3.40
CA VAL A 105 7.06 12.27 -2.59
C VAL A 105 6.98 13.08 -1.31
N VAL A 106 6.59 14.35 -1.40
CA VAL A 106 6.38 15.21 -0.21
C VAL A 106 5.33 14.60 0.70
N TYR A 107 4.17 14.21 0.15
CA TYR A 107 3.12 13.57 0.94
C TYR A 107 3.58 12.24 1.56
N THR A 108 4.31 11.42 0.80
CA THR A 108 4.85 10.14 1.28
C THR A 108 5.84 10.36 2.40
N ALA A 109 6.75 11.34 2.29
CA ALA A 109 7.69 11.67 3.35
C ALA A 109 6.99 12.14 4.64
N LEU A 110 5.98 13.03 4.51
CA LEU A 110 5.19 13.50 5.65
C LEU A 110 4.43 12.35 6.32
N SER A 111 3.70 11.55 5.53
CA SER A 111 2.92 10.42 6.05
C SER A 111 3.81 9.32 6.65
N LEU A 112 5.01 9.12 6.11
CA LEU A 112 6.00 8.19 6.62
C LEU A 112 6.47 8.54 8.03
N ILE A 113 6.77 9.82 8.28
CA ILE A 113 7.17 10.34 9.59
C ILE A 113 6.01 10.26 10.59
N LEU A 114 4.79 10.54 10.14
CA LEU A 114 3.63 10.55 11.04
C LEU A 114 3.12 9.14 11.37
N LEU A 115 2.94 8.29 10.37
CA LEU A 115 2.16 7.05 10.44
C LEU A 115 2.94 5.81 9.97
N GLY A 116 4.12 5.99 9.37
CA GLY A 116 4.89 4.92 8.73
C GLY A 116 4.51 4.69 7.26
N ARG A 117 5.05 3.63 6.66
CA ARG A 117 4.93 3.36 5.21
C ARG A 117 3.52 2.96 4.74
N GLY A 118 2.63 2.61 5.67
CA GLY A 118 1.35 1.99 5.37
C GLY A 118 0.43 2.88 4.53
N VAL A 119 0.50 4.20 4.71
CA VAL A 119 -0.29 5.16 3.92
C VAL A 119 0.03 5.04 2.44
N PHE A 120 1.31 5.10 2.06
CA PHE A 120 1.69 5.01 0.65
C PHE A 120 1.51 3.60 0.09
N CYS A 121 2.16 2.59 0.69
CA CYS A 121 2.14 1.22 0.14
C CYS A 121 0.75 0.56 0.19
N GLY A 122 -0.08 0.94 1.16
CA GLY A 122 -1.44 0.42 1.33
C GLY A 122 -2.48 1.09 0.46
N TRP A 123 -2.43 2.43 0.32
CA TRP A 123 -3.52 3.22 -0.26
C TRP A 123 -3.17 3.93 -1.56
N LEU A 124 -1.93 4.41 -1.72
CA LEU A 124 -1.56 5.28 -2.84
C LEU A 124 -0.72 4.61 -3.92
N CYS A 125 -0.08 3.48 -3.64
CA CYS A 125 0.75 2.77 -4.62
C CYS A 125 -0.14 2.09 -5.69
N PRO A 126 -0.06 2.49 -6.97
CA PRO A 126 -0.82 1.85 -8.06
C PRO A 126 -0.54 0.36 -8.19
N PHE A 127 0.73 -0.05 -8.13
CA PHE A 127 1.08 -1.47 -8.22
C PHE A 127 0.57 -2.29 -7.01
N GLY A 128 0.61 -1.71 -5.81
CA GLY A 128 0.02 -2.34 -4.62
C GLY A 128 -1.49 -2.51 -4.74
N ALA A 129 -2.17 -1.47 -5.27
CA ALA A 129 -3.60 -1.53 -5.57
C ALA A 129 -3.92 -2.59 -6.63
N PHE A 130 -3.08 -2.72 -7.66
CA PHE A 130 -3.24 -3.77 -8.67
C PHE A 130 -3.19 -5.17 -8.05
N GLN A 131 -2.18 -5.45 -7.21
CA GLN A 131 -2.05 -6.75 -6.58
C GLN A 131 -3.21 -7.09 -5.64
N GLU A 132 -3.72 -6.10 -4.90
CA GLU A 132 -4.85 -6.32 -4.01
C GLU A 132 -6.16 -6.54 -4.77
N LEU A 133 -6.45 -5.72 -5.80
CA LEU A 133 -7.62 -5.90 -6.64
C LEU A 133 -7.59 -7.24 -7.36
N LEU A 134 -6.40 -7.64 -7.84
CA LEU A 134 -6.18 -8.92 -8.48
C LEU A 134 -6.40 -10.09 -7.51
N SER A 135 -5.92 -10.01 -6.27
CA SER A 135 -6.17 -11.03 -5.25
C SER A 135 -7.65 -11.07 -4.83
N GLN A 136 -8.35 -9.94 -4.77
CA GLN A 136 -9.79 -9.91 -4.53
C GLN A 136 -10.57 -10.58 -5.68
N LEU A 137 -10.18 -10.33 -6.92
CA LEU A 137 -10.74 -11.02 -8.09
C LEU A 137 -10.44 -12.53 -8.05
N ALA A 138 -9.23 -12.92 -7.63
CA ALA A 138 -8.84 -14.31 -7.46
C ALA A 138 -9.71 -15.02 -6.41
N ARG A 139 -9.96 -14.38 -5.26
CA ARG A 139 -10.87 -14.88 -4.23
C ARG A 139 -12.30 -15.02 -4.73
N PHE A 140 -12.77 -14.06 -5.53
CA PHE A 140 -14.07 -14.14 -6.18
C PHE A 140 -14.15 -15.33 -7.16
N ALA A 141 -13.10 -15.57 -7.93
CA ALA A 141 -12.94 -16.73 -8.81
C ALA A 141 -12.58 -18.04 -8.07
N ARG A 142 -12.59 -18.05 -6.72
CA ARG A 142 -12.27 -19.20 -5.87
C ARG A 142 -10.88 -19.80 -6.08
N VAL A 143 -9.91 -18.99 -6.50
CA VAL A 143 -8.50 -19.39 -6.57
C VAL A 143 -7.98 -19.61 -5.14
N PRO A 144 -7.27 -20.72 -4.86
CA PRO A 144 -6.74 -21.01 -3.53
C PRO A 144 -5.76 -19.90 -3.10
N GLN A 145 -5.98 -19.36 -1.90
CA GLN A 145 -5.08 -18.38 -1.30
C GLN A 145 -4.05 -19.11 -0.43
N LEU A 146 -2.78 -18.96 -0.79
CA LEU A 146 -1.66 -19.56 -0.07
C LEU A 146 -1.20 -18.58 1.01
N THR A 147 -1.29 -19.00 2.27
CA THR A 147 -0.76 -18.26 3.40
C THR A 147 0.43 -19.02 3.97
N PRO A 148 1.69 -18.55 3.79
CA PRO A 148 2.85 -19.21 4.37
C PRO A 148 2.78 -19.20 5.91
N SER A 149 3.57 -20.05 6.57
CA SER A 149 3.73 -19.97 8.02
C SER A 149 4.34 -18.61 8.42
N PHE A 150 4.02 -18.14 9.63
CA PHE A 150 4.49 -16.84 10.11
C PHE A 150 6.02 -16.74 10.07
N THR A 151 6.73 -17.78 10.49
CA THR A 151 8.20 -17.82 10.51
C THR A 151 8.82 -17.77 9.11
N LEU A 152 8.25 -18.50 8.15
CA LEU A 152 8.71 -18.45 6.76
C LEU A 152 8.49 -17.06 6.17
N ASN A 153 7.32 -16.49 6.43
CA ASN A 153 7.01 -15.14 5.98
C ASN A 153 7.98 -14.10 6.57
N GLU A 154 8.22 -14.16 7.87
CA GLU A 154 9.14 -13.24 8.56
C GLU A 154 10.55 -13.32 7.97
N GLY A 155 11.04 -14.54 7.69
CA GLY A 155 12.30 -14.74 6.99
C GLY A 155 12.30 -14.17 5.57
N LEU A 156 11.22 -14.35 4.83
CA LEU A 156 11.10 -13.83 3.46
C LEU A 156 11.01 -12.30 3.40
N TRP A 157 10.59 -11.61 4.47
CA TRP A 157 10.67 -10.15 4.52
C TRP A 157 12.12 -9.64 4.43
N ALA A 158 13.11 -10.43 4.87
CA ALA A 158 14.52 -10.05 4.75
C ALA A 158 14.95 -9.86 3.28
N VAL A 159 14.34 -10.59 2.35
CA VAL A 159 14.69 -10.58 0.92
C VAL A 159 14.61 -9.16 0.35
N LYS A 160 13.56 -8.39 0.62
CA LYS A 160 13.45 -7.03 0.10
C LYS A 160 14.56 -6.11 0.62
N TYR A 161 15.01 -6.31 1.87
CA TYR A 161 16.11 -5.52 2.44
C TYR A 161 17.44 -5.92 1.79
N LEU A 162 17.64 -7.22 1.52
CA LEU A 162 18.80 -7.70 0.75
C LEU A 162 18.81 -7.13 -0.67
N VAL A 163 17.65 -7.05 -1.34
CA VAL A 163 17.54 -6.40 -2.66
C VAL A 163 17.92 -4.93 -2.59
N VAL A 164 17.42 -4.17 -1.59
CA VAL A 164 17.81 -2.75 -1.41
C VAL A 164 19.31 -2.61 -1.18
N ILE A 165 19.88 -3.41 -0.28
CA ILE A 165 21.32 -3.39 0.02
C ILE A 165 22.13 -3.75 -1.23
N GLY A 166 21.72 -4.76 -1.97
CA GLY A 166 22.35 -5.17 -3.23
C GLY A 166 22.30 -4.06 -4.27
N LEU A 167 21.15 -3.42 -4.49
CA LEU A 167 21.02 -2.29 -5.42
C LEU A 167 21.88 -1.10 -5.00
N ALA A 168 21.89 -0.76 -3.71
CA ALA A 168 22.73 0.32 -3.19
C ALA A 168 24.23 -0.01 -3.36
N ALA A 169 24.64 -1.24 -3.05
CA ALA A 169 26.02 -1.70 -3.21
C ALA A 169 26.45 -1.65 -4.69
N VAL A 170 25.61 -2.15 -5.61
CA VAL A 170 25.88 -2.07 -7.05
C VAL A 170 26.05 -0.63 -7.53
N SER A 171 25.13 0.24 -7.10
CA SER A 171 25.14 1.67 -7.48
C SER A 171 26.38 2.42 -6.96
N VAL A 172 26.84 2.09 -5.76
CA VAL A 172 27.97 2.79 -5.10
C VAL A 172 29.33 2.20 -5.49
N LEU A 173 29.44 0.87 -5.59
CA LEU A 173 30.74 0.19 -5.75
C LEU A 173 31.14 -0.04 -7.22
N TRP A 174 30.19 -0.21 -8.14
CA TRP A 174 30.48 -0.49 -9.55
C TRP A 174 30.15 0.69 -10.46
N SER A 175 28.86 0.95 -10.68
CA SER A 175 28.43 2.09 -11.49
C SER A 175 26.97 2.44 -11.24
N MET A 176 26.65 3.72 -11.41
CA MET A 176 25.29 4.21 -11.30
C MET A 176 24.39 3.61 -12.38
N GLU A 177 24.91 3.42 -13.59
CA GLU A 177 24.15 2.84 -14.71
C GLU A 177 23.70 1.40 -14.41
N LEU A 178 24.57 0.57 -13.82
CA LEU A 178 24.21 -0.77 -13.38
C LEU A 178 23.20 -0.76 -12.23
N GLY A 179 23.27 0.23 -11.34
CA GLY A 179 22.27 0.48 -10.31
C GLY A 179 20.88 0.81 -10.89
N LEU A 180 20.84 1.67 -11.92
CA LEU A 180 19.62 2.01 -12.64
C LEU A 180 19.05 0.82 -13.44
N LEU A 181 19.91 -0.01 -14.05
CA LEU A 181 19.50 -1.25 -14.69
C LEU A 181 18.92 -2.23 -13.65
N GLY A 182 19.56 -2.36 -12.49
CA GLY A 182 19.08 -3.17 -11.38
C GLY A 182 17.74 -2.69 -10.82
N ALA A 183 17.44 -1.40 -10.91
CA ALA A 183 16.13 -0.87 -10.51
C ALA A 183 14.96 -1.41 -11.38
N GLU A 184 15.24 -2.04 -12.53
CA GLU A 184 14.23 -2.75 -13.33
C GLU A 184 13.68 -4.01 -12.65
N VAL A 185 14.24 -4.41 -11.49
CA VAL A 185 13.59 -5.37 -10.57
C VAL A 185 12.18 -4.91 -10.19
N GLU A 186 11.91 -3.60 -10.20
CA GLU A 186 10.56 -3.08 -10.02
C GLU A 186 9.74 -3.21 -11.32
N PRO A 187 8.68 -4.05 -11.36
CA PRO A 187 7.86 -4.21 -12.56
C PRO A 187 6.94 -3.00 -12.81
N PHE A 188 7.13 -1.89 -12.09
CA PHE A 188 6.29 -0.70 -12.12
C PHE A 188 6.24 -0.06 -13.49
N LYS A 189 7.41 0.12 -14.13
CA LYS A 189 7.50 0.70 -15.48
C LYS A 189 6.78 -0.19 -16.49
N THR A 190 6.91 -1.50 -16.37
CA THR A 190 6.28 -2.45 -17.30
C THR A 190 4.78 -2.58 -17.08
N ALA A 191 4.33 -2.82 -15.84
CA ALA A 191 2.93 -3.14 -15.53
C ALA A 191 2.03 -1.89 -15.43
N ILE A 192 2.58 -0.75 -15.00
CA ILE A 192 1.80 0.48 -14.77
C ILE A 192 2.10 1.49 -15.88
N THR A 193 3.33 1.99 -15.99
CA THR A 193 3.64 3.12 -16.90
C THR A 193 3.50 2.74 -18.38
N LEU A 194 4.03 1.59 -18.79
CA LEU A 194 4.08 1.13 -20.18
C LEU A 194 3.03 0.09 -20.53
N LYS A 195 2.14 -0.29 -19.61
CA LYS A 195 0.99 -1.17 -19.91
C LYS A 195 1.35 -2.46 -20.67
N PHE A 196 2.49 -3.07 -20.31
CA PHE A 196 3.08 -4.26 -20.94
C PHE A 196 3.64 -4.06 -22.37
N GLU A 197 3.77 -2.83 -22.84
CA GLU A 197 4.45 -2.47 -24.10
C GLU A 197 5.98 -2.37 -23.90
N ARG A 198 6.60 -3.46 -23.45
CA ARG A 198 8.06 -3.62 -23.26
C ARG A 198 8.53 -4.93 -23.91
N PRO A 199 9.84 -5.09 -24.17
CA PRO A 199 10.40 -6.36 -24.64
C PRO A 199 9.95 -7.53 -23.77
N TRP A 200 9.74 -8.68 -24.42
CA TRP A 200 9.11 -9.85 -23.82
C TRP A 200 9.68 -10.30 -22.46
N PRO A 201 11.00 -10.19 -22.14
CA PRO A 201 11.50 -10.66 -20.85
C PRO A 201 10.91 -9.87 -19.67
N TYR A 202 10.76 -8.55 -19.82
CA TYR A 202 10.21 -7.68 -18.79
C TYR A 202 8.72 -7.90 -18.58
N ALA A 203 7.98 -8.11 -19.69
CA ALA A 203 6.56 -8.39 -19.65
C ALA A 203 6.29 -9.74 -18.98
N VAL A 204 7.03 -10.79 -19.34
CA VAL A 204 6.93 -12.13 -18.73
C VAL A 204 7.24 -12.06 -17.24
N TYR A 205 8.30 -11.36 -16.84
CA TYR A 205 8.64 -11.17 -15.43
C TYR A 205 7.50 -10.49 -14.64
N ALA A 206 6.96 -9.39 -15.17
CA ALA A 206 5.86 -8.67 -14.52
C ALA A 206 4.59 -9.54 -14.42
N ILE A 207 4.24 -10.27 -15.48
CA ILE A 207 3.10 -11.19 -15.49
C ILE A 207 3.30 -12.31 -14.47
N LEU A 208 4.49 -12.92 -14.40
CA LEU A 208 4.79 -13.98 -13.45
C LEU A 208 4.59 -13.49 -12.00
N LEU A 209 5.07 -12.28 -11.66
CA LEU A 209 4.84 -11.69 -10.34
C LEU A 209 3.36 -11.46 -10.03
N LEU A 210 2.56 -11.06 -11.03
CA LEU A 210 1.12 -10.88 -10.87
C LEU A 210 0.39 -12.21 -10.73
N VAL A 211 0.80 -13.24 -11.47
CA VAL A 211 0.27 -14.60 -11.36
C VAL A 211 0.53 -15.16 -9.96
N VAL A 212 1.76 -15.03 -9.45
CA VAL A 212 2.05 -15.40 -8.05
C VAL A 212 1.20 -14.58 -7.08
N GLY A 213 0.95 -13.30 -7.40
CA GLY A 213 0.05 -12.41 -6.67
C GLY A 213 -1.42 -12.85 -6.60
N LEU A 214 -1.88 -13.70 -7.52
CA LEU A 214 -3.24 -14.29 -7.46
C LEU A 214 -3.38 -15.27 -6.29
N PHE A 215 -2.31 -16.02 -6.00
CA PHE A 215 -2.27 -17.00 -4.92
C PHE A 215 -1.85 -16.39 -3.59
N MET A 216 -0.96 -15.39 -3.62
CA MET A 216 -0.45 -14.70 -2.44
C MET A 216 -0.68 -13.19 -2.56
N GLU A 217 -1.58 -12.66 -1.74
CA GLU A 217 -1.91 -11.23 -1.76
C GLU A 217 -0.65 -10.37 -1.56
N ARG A 218 -0.45 -9.41 -2.48
CA ARG A 218 0.65 -8.43 -2.44
C ARG A 218 2.06 -9.04 -2.37
N PHE A 219 2.27 -10.21 -2.99
CA PHE A 219 3.54 -10.96 -2.99
C PHE A 219 4.79 -10.08 -3.25
N PHE A 220 4.81 -9.32 -4.35
CA PHE A 220 5.97 -8.48 -4.69
C PHE A 220 6.22 -7.39 -3.65
N CYS A 221 5.16 -6.68 -3.22
CA CYS A 221 5.26 -5.61 -2.23
C CYS A 221 5.75 -6.12 -0.87
N ARG A 222 5.49 -7.40 -0.58
CA ARG A 222 5.85 -8.08 0.66
C ARG A 222 7.31 -8.55 0.68
N PHE A 223 7.82 -9.08 -0.42
CA PHE A 223 9.10 -9.80 -0.43
C PHE A 223 10.18 -9.24 -1.35
N LEU A 224 9.84 -8.55 -2.43
CA LEU A 224 10.82 -8.15 -3.47
C LEU A 224 10.96 -6.64 -3.64
N CYS A 225 9.95 -5.84 -3.26
CA CYS A 225 9.90 -4.42 -3.57
C CYS A 225 11.00 -3.61 -2.85
N PRO A 226 12.00 -3.05 -3.57
CA PRO A 226 13.07 -2.28 -2.96
C PRO A 226 12.57 -0.94 -2.40
N LEU A 227 11.68 -0.22 -3.11
CA LEU A 227 11.04 0.97 -2.57
C LEU A 227 10.32 0.67 -1.23
N GLY A 228 9.60 -0.46 -1.17
CA GLY A 228 8.91 -0.90 0.04
C GLY A 228 9.86 -1.25 1.18
N GLY A 229 11.07 -1.72 0.88
CA GLY A 229 12.15 -1.95 1.85
C GLY A 229 12.71 -0.65 2.42
N VAL A 230 13.00 0.34 1.57
CA VAL A 230 13.45 1.67 2.01
C VAL A 230 12.40 2.34 2.89
N LEU A 231 11.14 2.34 2.46
CA LEU A 231 10.04 2.92 3.24
C LEU A 231 9.79 2.15 4.55
N ALA A 232 9.97 0.83 4.57
CA ALA A 232 9.85 0.05 5.81
C ALA A 232 10.95 0.40 6.81
N PHE A 233 12.19 0.58 6.34
CA PHE A 233 13.32 1.00 7.17
C PHE A 233 13.09 2.39 7.75
N LEU A 234 12.74 3.38 6.91
CA LEU A 234 12.48 4.75 7.35
C LEU A 234 11.22 4.86 8.24
N GLY A 235 10.21 4.02 7.99
CA GLY A 235 8.98 3.96 8.77
C GLY A 235 9.16 3.47 10.22
N ARG A 236 10.36 3.00 10.58
CA ARG A 236 10.73 2.67 11.97
C ARG A 236 10.72 3.92 12.86
N PHE A 237 11.00 5.10 12.32
CA PHE A 237 11.07 6.38 13.03
C PHE A 237 9.73 7.13 13.11
N ARG A 238 8.61 6.43 12.86
CA ARG A 238 7.27 7.02 12.93
C ARG A 238 6.95 7.57 14.32
N LEU A 239 6.20 8.68 14.36
CA LEU A 239 5.79 9.33 15.60
C LEU A 239 4.54 8.71 16.22
N PHE A 240 3.58 8.25 15.41
CA PHE A 240 2.27 7.79 15.89
C PHE A 240 1.95 6.34 15.49
N GLN A 241 1.30 5.62 16.41
CA GLN A 241 0.74 4.29 16.17
C GLN A 241 -0.74 4.29 16.58
N TRP A 242 -1.64 4.28 15.59
CA TRP A 242 -3.07 4.52 15.82
C TRP A 242 -3.97 3.29 15.54
N LEU A 243 -3.42 2.07 15.62
CA LEU A 243 -4.19 0.83 15.49
C LEU A 243 -4.54 0.31 16.88
N LYS A 244 -5.83 0.13 17.15
CA LYS A 244 -6.29 -0.34 18.46
C LYS A 244 -6.19 -1.86 18.56
N ARG A 245 -5.82 -2.33 19.74
CA ARG A 245 -5.82 -3.74 20.13
C ARG A 245 -6.45 -3.88 21.51
N ARG A 246 -7.01 -5.05 21.79
CA ARG A 246 -7.51 -5.41 23.13
C ARG A 246 -6.50 -6.31 23.83
N PRO A 247 -6.52 -6.41 25.17
CA PRO A 247 -5.63 -7.30 25.91
C PRO A 247 -5.76 -8.77 25.50
N GLU A 248 -6.95 -9.21 25.07
CA GLU A 248 -7.20 -10.60 24.66
C GLU A 248 -6.67 -10.94 23.26
N CYS A 249 -6.12 -9.94 22.56
CA CYS A 249 -5.56 -10.12 21.23
C CYS A 249 -4.18 -10.76 21.29
N GLY A 250 -3.98 -11.91 20.63
CA GLY A 250 -2.75 -12.71 20.68
C GLY A 250 -2.82 -13.85 21.70
N ALA A 251 -3.61 -13.69 22.77
CA ALA A 251 -3.95 -14.77 23.67
C ALA A 251 -5.29 -14.46 24.39
N PRO A 252 -6.37 -15.24 24.18
CA PRO A 252 -6.52 -16.41 23.31
C PRO A 252 -6.96 -16.10 21.87
N CYS A 253 -7.15 -14.83 21.48
CA CYS A 253 -7.75 -14.46 20.18
C CYS A 253 -6.70 -14.27 19.07
N HIS A 254 -6.80 -15.08 18.00
CA HIS A 254 -5.92 -15.02 16.82
C HIS A 254 -6.61 -14.52 15.53
N ILE A 255 -7.83 -13.97 15.61
CA ILE A 255 -8.60 -13.60 14.42
C ILE A 255 -7.90 -12.54 13.57
N CYS A 256 -7.42 -11.46 14.19
CA CYS A 256 -6.75 -10.40 13.44
C CYS A 256 -5.45 -10.87 12.78
N GLU A 257 -4.73 -11.79 13.43
CA GLU A 257 -3.50 -12.41 12.90
C GLU A 257 -3.81 -13.15 11.60
N VAL A 258 -4.79 -14.05 11.63
CA VAL A 258 -5.23 -14.82 10.46
C VAL A 258 -5.86 -13.92 9.38
N SER A 259 -6.56 -12.86 9.78
CA SER A 259 -7.19 -11.92 8.84
C SER A 259 -6.19 -11.03 8.10
N CYS A 260 -4.96 -10.86 8.61
CA CYS A 260 -4.00 -9.92 8.07
C CYS A 260 -3.40 -10.47 6.76
N PRO A 261 -3.67 -9.86 5.59
CA PRO A 261 -3.27 -10.44 4.30
C PRO A 261 -1.74 -10.53 4.14
N VAL A 262 -1.00 -9.67 4.85
CA VAL A 262 0.47 -9.62 4.83
C VAL A 262 1.13 -10.23 6.06
N GLN A 263 0.34 -10.79 6.98
CA GLN A 263 0.81 -11.37 8.25
C GLN A 263 1.75 -10.44 9.03
N ALA A 264 1.42 -9.15 9.10
CA ALA A 264 2.17 -8.16 9.87
C ALA A 264 1.83 -8.18 11.38
N ILE A 265 0.94 -9.07 11.82
CA ILE A 265 0.56 -9.24 13.22
C ILE A 265 1.22 -10.53 13.70
N GLU A 266 2.03 -10.44 14.75
CA GLU A 266 2.69 -11.59 15.36
C GLU A 266 1.68 -12.47 16.11
N PRO A 267 1.99 -13.76 16.37
CA PRO A 267 1.17 -14.63 17.20
C PRO A 267 0.94 -14.10 18.62
N SER A 268 1.88 -13.30 19.14
CA SER A 268 1.76 -12.55 20.40
C SER A 268 0.68 -11.47 20.38
N GLY A 269 0.17 -11.12 19.20
CA GLY A 269 -0.85 -10.10 18.98
C GLY A 269 -0.30 -8.69 18.73
N THR A 270 1.01 -8.48 18.81
CA THR A 270 1.69 -7.23 18.45
C THR A 270 1.63 -6.97 16.94
N ILE A 271 1.61 -5.70 16.53
CA ILE A 271 1.59 -5.33 15.12
C ILE A 271 2.99 -4.84 14.75
N ASN A 272 3.65 -5.55 13.83
CA ASN A 272 4.86 -5.07 13.19
C ASN A 272 4.49 -3.98 12.16
N MET A 273 4.55 -2.74 12.61
CA MET A 273 4.21 -1.57 11.80
C MET A 273 5.22 -1.28 10.68
N ASN A 274 6.44 -1.83 10.73
CA ASN A 274 7.38 -1.71 9.62
C ASN A 274 6.88 -2.55 8.44
N GLU A 275 6.12 -3.63 8.71
CA GLU A 275 5.53 -4.49 7.70
C GLU A 275 4.05 -4.20 7.42
N CYS A 276 3.35 -3.50 8.32
CA CYS A 276 1.94 -3.17 8.16
C CYS A 276 1.67 -2.21 6.99
N PHE A 277 0.79 -2.61 6.08
CA PHE A 277 0.26 -1.73 5.03
C PHE A 277 -0.92 -0.85 5.47
N GLN A 278 -1.30 -0.87 6.74
CA GLN A 278 -2.43 -0.09 7.27
C GLN A 278 -3.70 -0.24 6.40
N CYS A 279 -3.99 -1.47 5.94
CA CYS A 279 -5.20 -1.73 5.18
C CYS A 279 -6.45 -1.39 6.00
N LEU A 280 -6.40 -1.68 7.31
CA LEU A 280 -7.45 -1.55 8.33
C LEU A 280 -8.40 -2.75 8.45
N ASP A 281 -8.14 -3.87 7.76
CA ASP A 281 -8.98 -5.08 7.90
C ASP A 281 -9.02 -5.60 9.33
N CYS A 282 -7.89 -5.56 10.03
CA CYS A 282 -7.82 -5.93 11.45
C CYS A 282 -8.63 -4.98 12.35
N GLN A 283 -8.81 -3.72 11.96
CA GLN A 283 -9.65 -2.76 12.68
C GLN A 283 -11.13 -2.99 12.38
N VAL A 284 -11.48 -3.40 11.17
CA VAL A 284 -12.86 -3.83 10.85
C VAL A 284 -13.25 -5.01 11.73
N ASP A 285 -12.40 -6.04 11.79
CA ASP A 285 -12.64 -7.20 12.65
C ASP A 285 -12.63 -6.85 14.15
N TYR A 286 -11.86 -5.84 14.57
CA TYR A 286 -11.84 -5.35 15.97
C TYR A 286 -13.18 -4.74 16.42
N TYR A 287 -13.90 -4.04 15.53
CA TYR A 287 -15.19 -3.39 15.84
C TYR A 287 -16.41 -4.25 15.47
N ASP A 288 -16.20 -5.39 14.81
CA ASP A 288 -17.27 -6.32 14.39
C ASP A 288 -17.76 -7.16 15.60
N ASP A 289 -18.99 -6.93 16.02
CA ASP A 289 -19.64 -7.60 17.15
C ASP A 289 -20.03 -9.06 16.86
N ARG A 290 -19.87 -9.52 15.61
CA ARG A 290 -20.10 -10.91 15.19
C ARG A 290 -18.82 -11.70 15.02
N ARG A 291 -17.65 -11.05 14.93
CA ARG A 291 -16.36 -11.71 14.73
C ARG A 291 -15.44 -11.56 15.93
N CYS A 292 -15.35 -10.38 16.55
CA CYS A 292 -14.47 -10.16 17.69
C CYS A 292 -14.97 -10.94 18.92
N PRO A 293 -14.25 -11.95 19.45
CA PRO A 293 -14.77 -12.83 20.50
C PRO A 293 -15.23 -12.06 21.75
N PRO A 294 -14.48 -11.08 22.29
CA PRO A 294 -14.95 -10.26 23.40
C PRO A 294 -16.30 -9.57 23.14
N LEU A 295 -16.52 -9.06 21.93
CA LEU A 295 -17.79 -8.42 21.56
C LEU A 295 -18.91 -9.44 21.33
N VAL A 296 -18.59 -10.61 20.77
CA VAL A 296 -19.54 -11.71 20.59
C VAL A 296 -20.03 -12.20 21.96
N PHE A 297 -19.14 -12.34 22.95
CA PHE A 297 -19.51 -12.69 24.32
C PHE A 297 -20.43 -11.64 24.95
N LEU A 298 -20.10 -10.35 24.80
CA LEU A 298 -20.95 -9.25 25.31
C LEU A 298 -22.32 -9.23 24.62
N ARG A 299 -22.37 -9.42 23.30
CA ARG A 299 -23.64 -9.46 22.55
C ARG A 299 -24.51 -10.63 23.00
N LYS A 300 -23.94 -11.84 23.09
CA LYS A 300 -24.66 -13.04 23.56
C LYS A 300 -25.16 -12.91 25.00
N LYS A 301 -24.44 -12.20 25.87
CA LYS A 301 -24.88 -11.92 27.25
C LYS A 301 -26.06 -10.94 27.29
N ASN A 302 -26.09 -9.98 26.38
CA ASN A 302 -27.11 -8.93 26.31
C ASN A 302 -28.32 -9.34 25.46
N GLU A 303 -28.19 -10.34 24.59
CA GLU A 303 -29.33 -10.98 23.92
C GLU A 303 -30.14 -11.74 24.99
N PRO A 304 -31.42 -11.40 25.21
CA PRO A 304 -32.25 -12.15 26.16
C PRO A 304 -32.32 -13.59 25.68
N THR A 305 -31.81 -14.50 26.50
CA THR A 305 -32.00 -15.94 26.30
C THR A 305 -33.51 -16.19 26.28
N THR A 306 -34.07 -16.41 25.09
CA THR A 306 -35.34 -17.11 24.98
C THR A 306 -35.07 -18.53 25.47
N ILE A 307 -35.19 -18.74 26.77
CA ILE A 307 -35.18 -20.06 27.38
C ILE A 307 -36.44 -20.73 26.85
N PHE A 308 -36.28 -21.53 25.79
CA PHE A 308 -37.31 -22.44 25.36
C PHE A 308 -37.38 -23.53 26.43
N PHE A 309 -38.24 -23.33 27.43
CA PHE A 309 -38.67 -24.43 28.27
C PHE A 309 -39.46 -25.38 27.35
N PRO A 310 -39.00 -26.62 27.09
CA PRO A 310 -39.88 -27.60 26.48
C PRO A 310 -41.08 -27.74 27.41
N ASN A 311 -42.26 -27.41 26.88
CA ASN A 311 -43.51 -27.45 27.63
C ASN A 311 -43.71 -28.90 28.14
N PRO A 312 -43.74 -29.16 29.46
CA PRO A 312 -43.94 -30.52 29.99
C PRO A 312 -45.37 -31.05 29.72
N LEU A 313 -46.24 -30.22 29.14
CA LEU A 313 -47.64 -30.53 28.86
C LEU A 313 -47.90 -31.05 27.44
N ALA A 314 -46.87 -31.42 26.68
CA ALA A 314 -47.05 -32.40 25.60
C ALA A 314 -47.14 -33.83 26.19
N ALA A 315 -48.02 -33.99 27.18
CA ALA A 315 -48.44 -35.23 27.77
C ALA A 315 -49.94 -35.37 27.50
N LYS A 316 -50.30 -36.17 26.50
CA LYS A 316 -51.45 -37.09 26.46
C LYS A 316 -51.58 -37.76 25.10
#